data_AF-A0A9X2CY13-F1
#
_entry.id   AF-A0A9X2CY13-F1
#
_cell.length_a   1.000
_cell.length_b   1.000
_cell.length_c   1.000
_cell.angle_alpha   90.00
_cell.angle_beta   90.00
_cell.angle_gamma   90.00
#
_symmetry.space_group_name_H-M   'P 1'
#
loop_
_entity.id
_entity.type
_entity.pdbx_description
1 polymer ?
#
loop_
_entity_poly.entity_id
_entity_poly.type
_entity_poly.pdbx_seq_one_letter_code
_entity_poly.pdbx_strand_id
1 'polypeptide(L)'
;MKQIIFSMIVFALSILTGCMPRPLEPDAKNITIIYGQNTQIAKNCKLLGKISGKDVHGMKLQFSWGLQKNLKKDDVNFLKNEGEKFNANVVVFEKHQTLVKRYYTLSPNRHTDIEIHSIEGSAYRCPSQIMLTIKRLNTMNHSVYEKPVIIETN
;
A
#
# COMPACT_ATOMS: atom_id res chain seq x y z
N MET A 1 11.14 -9.78 38.22
CA MET A 1 12.11 -9.51 37.12
C MET A 1 11.83 -10.30 35.84
N LYS A 2 11.55 -11.61 35.87
CA LYS A 2 11.32 -12.41 34.64
C LYS A 2 10.11 -11.98 33.80
N GLN A 3 9.03 -11.50 34.43
CA GLN A 3 7.81 -11.05 33.72
C GLN A 3 7.98 -9.71 32.98
N ILE A 4 8.84 -8.81 33.49
CA ILE A 4 9.10 -7.50 32.85
C ILE A 4 9.93 -7.68 31.58
N ILE A 5 10.87 -8.64 31.60
CA ILE A 5 11.71 -8.98 30.45
C ILE A 5 10.86 -9.63 29.34
N PHE A 6 9.90 -10.48 29.69
CA PHE A 6 8.99 -11.10 28.72
C PHE A 6 8.06 -10.07 28.05
N SER A 7 7.61 -9.06 28.82
CA SER A 7 6.76 -7.98 28.29
C SER A 7 7.50 -7.04 27.34
N MET A 8 8.79 -6.73 27.60
CA MET A 8 9.60 -5.94 26.66
C MET A 8 9.87 -6.68 25.34
N ILE A 9 10.08 -8.00 25.39
CA ILE A 9 10.32 -8.80 24.18
C ILE A 9 9.08 -8.82 23.27
N VAL A 10 7.88 -8.96 23.85
CA VAL A 10 6.62 -8.93 23.08
C VAL A 10 6.39 -7.54 22.47
N PHE A 11 6.72 -6.45 23.19
CA PHE A 11 6.58 -5.09 22.65
C PHE A 11 7.60 -4.78 21.54
N ALA A 12 8.82 -5.34 21.61
CA ALA A 12 9.83 -5.21 20.56
C ALA A 12 9.46 -5.98 19.27
N LEU A 13 8.78 -7.12 19.40
CA LEU A 13 8.31 -7.93 18.26
C LEU A 13 7.22 -7.21 17.43
N SER A 14 6.42 -6.34 18.04
CA SER A 14 5.41 -5.54 17.32
C SER A 14 5.98 -4.41 16.45
N ILE A 15 7.27 -4.07 16.60
CA ILE A 15 7.91 -2.94 15.86
C ILE A 15 8.59 -3.42 14.55
N LEU A 16 8.59 -4.73 14.27
CA LEU A 16 9.35 -5.33 13.17
C LEU A 16 8.51 -5.90 12.02
N THR A 17 7.22 -5.58 11.93
CA THR A 17 6.35 -6.03 10.81
C THR A 17 6.67 -5.35 9.48
N GLY A 18 7.68 -4.48 9.45
CA GLY A 18 7.99 -3.64 8.32
C GLY A 18 8.91 -4.19 7.24
N CYS A 19 9.56 -5.34 7.44
CA CYS A 19 10.67 -5.77 6.59
C CYS A 19 10.29 -6.68 5.41
N MET A 20 9.15 -7.36 5.48
CA MET A 20 8.70 -8.30 4.44
C MET A 20 7.31 -7.96 3.90
N PRO A 21 7.09 -8.08 2.57
CA PRO A 21 5.76 -7.93 2.01
C PRO A 21 4.80 -8.98 2.57
N ARG A 22 3.54 -8.60 2.79
CA ARG A 22 2.47 -9.53 3.13
C ARG A 22 2.33 -10.60 2.06
N PRO A 23 1.91 -11.82 2.41
CA PRO A 23 1.70 -12.88 1.43
C PRO A 23 0.58 -12.51 0.46
N LEU A 24 0.76 -12.88 -0.81
CA LEU A 24 -0.29 -12.82 -1.82
C LEU A 24 -1.15 -14.08 -1.70
N GLU A 25 -2.45 -13.89 -1.50
CA GLU A 25 -3.39 -15.00 -1.42
C GLU A 25 -3.48 -15.74 -2.77
N PRO A 26 -3.71 -17.08 -2.78
CA PRO A 26 -3.72 -17.87 -4.01
C PRO A 26 -4.69 -17.34 -5.07
N ASP A 27 -5.91 -16.99 -4.66
CA ASP A 27 -6.98 -16.55 -5.59
C ASP A 27 -6.69 -15.13 -6.13
N ALA A 28 -6.10 -14.29 -5.29
CA ALA A 28 -5.67 -12.94 -5.62
C ALA A 28 -4.55 -12.88 -6.68
N LYS A 29 -3.88 -13.99 -7.00
CA LYS A 29 -2.83 -14.05 -8.05
C LYS A 29 -3.35 -13.63 -9.42
N ASN A 30 -4.62 -13.91 -9.71
CA ASN A 30 -5.23 -13.65 -11.00
C ASN A 30 -5.70 -12.20 -11.19
N ILE A 31 -5.68 -11.40 -10.12
CA ILE A 31 -6.07 -9.99 -10.18
C ILE A 31 -5.01 -9.17 -10.91
N THR A 32 -5.47 -8.40 -11.89
CA THR A 32 -4.64 -7.46 -12.64
C THR A 32 -4.74 -6.07 -12.02
N ILE A 33 -3.61 -5.52 -11.59
CA ILE A 33 -3.53 -4.14 -11.10
C ILE A 33 -3.43 -3.19 -12.29
N ILE A 34 -4.18 -2.09 -12.32
CA ILE A 34 -4.06 -1.01 -13.29
C ILE A 34 -3.67 0.26 -12.54
N TYR A 35 -2.68 1.01 -12.99
CA TYR A 35 -2.30 2.28 -12.36
C TYR A 35 -3.11 3.45 -12.93
N GLY A 36 -3.46 4.44 -12.10
CA GLY A 36 -4.50 5.45 -12.32
C GLY A 36 -4.57 6.18 -13.68
N GLN A 37 -3.50 6.22 -14.49
CA GLN A 37 -3.54 6.75 -15.86
C GLN A 37 -4.35 5.86 -16.83
N ASN A 38 -4.50 4.58 -16.54
CA ASN A 38 -5.15 3.59 -17.40
C ASN A 38 -6.62 3.32 -17.01
N THR A 39 -7.23 4.19 -16.20
CA THR A 39 -8.63 4.09 -15.72
C THR A 39 -9.67 4.10 -16.84
N GLN A 40 -9.34 4.65 -18.01
CA GLN A 40 -10.25 4.71 -19.15
C GLN A 40 -10.66 3.32 -19.66
N ILE A 41 -9.80 2.31 -19.49
CA ILE A 41 -10.10 0.92 -19.88
C ILE A 41 -11.06 0.27 -18.87
N ALA A 42 -11.04 0.71 -17.61
CA ALA A 42 -11.94 0.23 -16.57
C ALA A 42 -13.38 0.76 -16.72
N LYS A 43 -13.64 1.73 -17.61
CA LYS A 43 -15.00 2.22 -17.91
C LYS A 43 -15.94 1.13 -18.44
N ASN A 44 -15.39 0.11 -19.10
CA ASN A 44 -16.13 -1.03 -19.62
C ASN A 44 -16.26 -2.17 -18.58
N CYS A 45 -15.87 -1.92 -17.34
CA CYS A 45 -15.93 -2.88 -16.25
C CYS A 45 -16.98 -2.46 -15.21
N LYS A 46 -17.53 -3.44 -14.49
CA LYS A 46 -18.42 -3.18 -13.36
C LYS A 46 -17.60 -2.83 -12.13
N LEU A 47 -17.83 -1.65 -11.54
CA LEU A 47 -17.28 -1.30 -10.22
C LEU A 47 -17.93 -2.18 -9.15
N LEU A 48 -17.11 -2.81 -8.32
CA LEU A 48 -17.54 -3.69 -7.23
C LEU A 48 -17.38 -3.05 -5.85
N GLY A 49 -16.39 -2.16 -5.70
CA GLY A 49 -16.13 -1.48 -4.43
C GLY A 49 -14.88 -0.62 -4.47
N LYS A 50 -14.70 0.15 -3.40
CA LYS A 50 -13.48 0.92 -3.14
C LYS A 50 -12.65 0.22 -2.07
N ILE A 51 -11.34 0.24 -2.27
CA ILE A 51 -10.32 -0.27 -1.37
C ILE A 51 -9.62 0.95 -0.76
N SER A 52 -9.50 0.96 0.57
CA SER A 52 -8.71 1.96 1.29
C SER A 52 -7.88 1.27 2.35
N GLY A 53 -6.57 1.50 2.31
CA GLY A 53 -5.64 1.06 3.33
C GLY A 53 -4.98 2.28 3.95
N LYS A 54 -5.24 2.53 5.23
CA LYS A 54 -4.46 3.49 6.02
C LYS A 54 -3.40 2.73 6.78
N ASP A 55 -2.19 3.28 6.78
CA ASP A 55 -1.04 2.71 7.47
C ASP A 55 -0.69 1.29 7.00
N VAL A 56 -0.65 1.11 5.69
CA VAL A 56 -0.50 -0.21 5.03
C VAL A 56 0.70 -0.97 5.57
N HIS A 57 1.81 -0.27 5.86
CA HIS A 57 3.05 -0.87 6.34
C HIS A 57 3.30 -0.70 7.85
N GLY A 58 2.32 -0.20 8.60
CA GLY A 58 2.50 0.24 9.99
C GLY A 58 3.25 1.58 10.11
N MET A 59 2.98 2.31 11.19
CA MET A 59 3.65 3.57 11.52
C MET A 59 5.15 3.30 11.71
N LYS A 60 6.01 4.01 10.96
CA LYS A 60 7.47 3.85 11.08
C LYS A 60 8.18 5.16 11.38
N LEU A 61 9.25 5.05 12.16
CA LEU A 61 10.17 6.16 12.46
C LEU A 61 10.94 6.65 11.22
N GLN A 62 11.26 5.73 10.30
CA GLN A 62 11.83 6.08 8.99
C GLN A 62 11.78 4.86 8.07
N PHE A 63 11.39 5.02 6.81
CA PHE A 63 11.60 3.97 5.82
C PHE A 63 13.04 4.06 5.27
N SER A 64 13.89 3.07 5.57
CA SER A 64 15.26 3.06 5.06
C SER A 64 15.32 2.80 3.56
N TRP A 65 16.32 3.38 2.90
CA TRP A 65 16.67 3.11 1.50
C TRP A 65 17.03 1.63 1.35
N GLY A 66 16.14 0.87 0.69
CA GLY A 66 16.21 -0.59 0.59
C GLY A 66 14.86 -1.27 0.85
N LEU A 67 14.03 -0.70 1.73
CA LEU A 67 12.67 -1.22 1.97
C LEU A 67 11.71 -0.92 0.80
N GLN A 68 11.95 0.13 0.02
CA GLN A 68 11.01 0.62 -1.00
C GLN A 68 10.50 -0.47 -1.96
N LYS A 69 11.36 -1.41 -2.39
CA LYS A 69 10.94 -2.51 -3.27
C LYS A 69 9.97 -3.47 -2.56
N ASN A 70 10.22 -3.74 -1.29
CA ASN A 70 9.35 -4.60 -0.47
C ASN A 70 8.03 -3.89 -0.17
N LEU A 71 8.05 -2.58 0.09
CA LEU A 71 6.85 -1.77 0.32
C LEU A 71 5.96 -1.73 -0.93
N LYS A 72 6.54 -1.47 -2.12
CA LYS A 72 5.79 -1.52 -3.39
C LYS A 72 5.17 -2.89 -3.66
N LYS A 73 5.89 -3.96 -3.33
CA LYS A 73 5.36 -5.33 -3.45
C LYS A 73 4.24 -5.58 -2.43
N ASP A 74 4.39 -5.05 -1.23
CA ASP A 74 3.38 -5.13 -0.17
C ASP A 74 2.09 -4.40 -0.54
N ASP A 75 2.19 -3.19 -1.10
CA ASP A 75 1.05 -2.40 -1.61
C ASP A 75 0.27 -3.18 -2.68
N VAL A 76 0.99 -3.75 -3.64
CA VAL A 76 0.37 -4.56 -4.70
C VAL A 76 -0.31 -5.79 -4.11
N ASN A 77 0.33 -6.48 -3.17
CA ASN A 77 -0.25 -7.65 -2.53
C ASN A 77 -1.49 -7.28 -1.72
N PHE A 78 -1.47 -6.16 -0.99
CA PHE A 78 -2.65 -5.64 -0.30
C PHE A 78 -3.80 -5.39 -1.27
N LEU A 79 -3.57 -4.62 -2.34
CA LEU A 79 -4.62 -4.27 -3.29
C LEU A 79 -5.20 -5.51 -3.97
N LYS A 80 -4.38 -6.51 -4.28
CA LYS A 80 -4.85 -7.78 -4.83
C LYS A 80 -5.69 -8.56 -3.81
N ASN A 81 -5.20 -8.75 -2.59
CA ASN A 81 -5.94 -9.48 -1.55
C ASN A 81 -7.27 -8.78 -1.23
N GLU A 82 -7.29 -7.45 -1.09
CA GLU A 82 -8.54 -6.71 -0.89
C GLU A 82 -9.46 -6.78 -2.10
N GLY A 83 -8.93 -6.73 -3.32
CA GLY A 83 -9.71 -6.91 -4.56
C GLY A 83 -10.38 -8.28 -4.63
N GLU A 84 -9.70 -9.32 -4.16
CA GLU A 84 -10.23 -10.68 -4.15
C GLU A 84 -11.47 -10.81 -3.26
N LYS A 85 -11.50 -10.10 -2.13
CA LYS A 85 -12.68 -10.04 -1.25
C LYS A 85 -13.92 -9.48 -1.95
N PHE A 86 -13.73 -8.66 -2.99
CA PHE A 86 -14.81 -8.16 -3.85
C PHE A 86 -15.11 -9.08 -5.05
N ASN A 87 -14.43 -10.22 -5.19
CA ASN A 87 -14.46 -11.09 -6.36
C ASN A 87 -14.07 -10.34 -7.66
N ALA A 88 -13.15 -9.38 -7.53
CA ALA A 88 -12.64 -8.60 -8.65
C ALA A 88 -11.65 -9.42 -9.48
N ASN A 89 -11.51 -9.06 -10.76
CA ASN A 89 -10.39 -9.55 -11.59
C ASN A 89 -9.45 -8.41 -12.00
N VAL A 90 -9.83 -7.17 -11.70
CA VAL A 90 -9.06 -5.97 -11.96
C VAL A 90 -9.16 -5.03 -10.76
N VAL A 91 -8.04 -4.47 -10.34
CA VAL A 91 -8.00 -3.42 -9.32
C VAL A 91 -7.27 -2.22 -9.89
N VAL A 92 -7.91 -1.05 -9.86
CA VAL A 92 -7.28 0.21 -10.23
C VAL A 92 -6.61 0.79 -8.98
N PHE A 93 -5.30 0.97 -9.04
CA PHE A 93 -4.53 1.68 -8.02
C PHE A 93 -4.60 3.18 -8.32
N GLU A 94 -5.35 3.92 -7.51
CA GLU A 94 -5.71 5.31 -7.77
C GLU A 94 -4.78 6.30 -7.07
N LYS A 95 -4.38 5.99 -5.84
CA LYS A 95 -3.61 6.91 -5.01
C LYS A 95 -2.70 6.16 -4.06
N HIS A 96 -1.44 6.56 -4.06
CA HIS A 96 -0.48 6.26 -3.01
C HIS A 96 -0.10 7.59 -2.37
N GLN A 97 -0.08 7.65 -1.04
CA GLN A 97 0.25 8.87 -0.31
C GLN A 97 1.04 8.51 0.94
N THR A 98 2.16 9.21 1.12
CA THR A 98 2.98 9.16 2.32
C THR A 98 2.79 10.45 3.11
N LEU A 99 2.28 10.33 4.34
CA LEU A 99 2.18 11.43 5.29
C LEU A 99 3.31 11.29 6.31
N VAL A 100 4.04 12.36 6.56
CA VAL A 100 5.09 12.43 7.58
C VAL A 100 4.60 13.34 8.69
N LYS A 101 4.41 12.79 9.88
CA LYS A 101 4.11 13.56 11.09
C LYS A 101 5.40 13.86 11.83
N ARG A 102 5.74 15.14 11.95
CA ARG A 102 6.97 15.59 12.61
C ARG A 102 6.69 16.08 14.03
N TYR A 103 7.36 15.45 15.00
CA TYR A 103 7.31 15.80 16.41
C TYR A 103 8.61 16.48 16.82
N TYR A 104 8.54 17.76 17.20
CA TYR A 104 9.68 18.51 17.72
C TYR A 104 9.87 18.23 19.20
N THR A 105 11.13 18.01 19.61
CA THR A 105 11.50 17.89 21.02
C THR A 105 11.98 19.25 21.56
N LEU A 106 12.01 19.41 22.89
CA LEU A 106 12.44 20.64 23.58
C LEU A 106 13.90 21.07 23.29
N SER A 107 14.68 20.24 22.60
CA SER A 107 16.05 20.55 22.20
C SER A 107 16.08 21.07 20.76
N PRO A 108 16.81 22.16 20.46
CA PRO A 108 16.92 22.69 19.10
C PRO A 108 17.38 21.60 18.12
N ASN A 109 16.75 21.56 16.94
CA ASN A 109 17.06 20.64 15.83
C ASN A 109 16.80 19.14 16.05
N ARG A 110 16.19 18.72 17.16
CA ARG A 110 15.78 17.32 17.35
C ARG A 110 14.29 17.14 17.05
N HIS A 111 14.01 16.36 16.02
CA HIS A 111 12.67 15.96 15.64
C HIS A 111 12.58 14.43 15.46
N THR A 112 11.36 13.91 15.60
CA THR A 112 11.01 12.54 15.27
C THR A 112 9.95 12.56 14.20
N ASP A 113 10.23 11.91 13.08
CA ASP A 113 9.28 11.77 11.98
C ASP A 113 8.57 10.42 12.11
N ILE A 114 7.26 10.42 11.86
CA ILE A 114 6.46 9.21 11.76
C ILE A 114 5.83 9.19 10.38
N GLU A 115 6.21 8.20 9.59
CA GLU A 115 5.70 8.02 8.24
C GLU A 115 4.45 7.10 8.27
N ILE A 116 3.38 7.57 7.65
CA ILE A 116 2.09 6.89 7.50
C ILE A 116 1.83 6.71 6.00
N HIS A 117 1.75 5.45 5.57
CA HIS A 117 1.46 5.10 4.18
C HIS A 117 -0.02 4.81 3.98
N SER A 118 -0.64 5.52 3.04
CA SER A 118 -2.03 5.30 2.67
C SER A 118 -2.17 5.01 1.19
N ILE A 119 -3.02 4.06 0.87
CA ILE A 119 -3.33 3.67 -0.50
C ILE A 119 -4.83 3.58 -0.71
N GLU A 120 -5.25 3.98 -1.90
CA GLU A 120 -6.64 3.91 -2.35
C GLU A 120 -6.69 3.26 -3.74
N GLY A 121 -7.72 2.46 -3.94
CA GLY A 121 -7.98 1.83 -5.22
C GLY A 121 -9.45 1.46 -5.39
N SER A 122 -9.79 0.99 -6.59
CA SER A 122 -11.14 0.56 -6.94
C SER A 122 -11.12 -0.83 -7.54
N ALA A 123 -12.01 -1.68 -7.06
CA ALA A 123 -12.14 -3.08 -7.46
C ALA A 123 -13.19 -3.24 -8.57
N TYR A 124 -12.84 -3.92 -9.65
CA TYR A 124 -13.67 -4.07 -10.83
C TYR A 124 -13.82 -5.52 -11.27
N ARG A 125 -14.99 -5.82 -11.86
CA ARG A 125 -15.21 -7.01 -12.69
C ARG A 125 -15.23 -6.62 -14.16
N CYS A 126 -14.19 -6.99 -14.88
CA CYS A 126 -14.07 -6.78 -16.32
C CYS A 126 -14.45 -8.04 -17.11
N PRO A 127 -15.16 -7.91 -18.24
CA PRO A 127 -15.39 -9.02 -19.17
C PRO A 127 -14.09 -9.63 -19.70
N SER A 128 -14.08 -10.94 -19.97
CA SER A 128 -12.88 -11.66 -20.43
C SER A 128 -12.32 -11.11 -21.74
N GLN A 129 -13.18 -10.57 -22.62
CA GLN A 129 -12.82 -10.01 -23.93
C GLN A 129 -11.85 -8.83 -23.81
N ILE A 130 -11.96 -8.02 -22.76
CA ILE A 130 -11.11 -6.84 -22.55
C ILE A 130 -9.90 -7.12 -21.67
N MET A 131 -9.82 -8.29 -21.04
CA MET A 131 -8.72 -8.65 -20.12
C MET A 131 -7.36 -8.74 -20.82
N LEU A 132 -7.32 -9.18 -22.08
CA LEU A 132 -6.08 -9.22 -22.86
C LEU A 132 -5.54 -7.81 -23.10
N THR A 133 -6.42 -6.87 -23.43
CA THR A 133 -6.09 -5.45 -23.61
C THR A 133 -5.61 -4.82 -22.30
N ILE A 134 -6.30 -5.09 -21.20
CA ILE A 134 -5.91 -4.63 -19.86
C ILE A 134 -4.51 -5.14 -19.48
N LYS A 135 -4.24 -6.44 -19.69
CA LYS A 135 -2.92 -7.02 -19.39
C LYS A 135 -1.80 -6.42 -20.23
N ARG A 136 -2.06 -6.13 -21.52
CA ARG A 136 -1.10 -5.49 -22.43
C ARG A 136 -0.82 -4.03 -22.09
N LEU A 137 -1.82 -3.30 -21.60
CA LEU A 137 -1.68 -1.86 -21.26
C LEU A 137 -1.03 -1.65 -19.88
N ASN A 138 -0.89 -2.71 -19.09
CA ASN A 138 -0.28 -2.64 -17.77
C ASN A 138 1.27 -2.63 -17.79
N THR A 139 1.89 -2.54 -18.96
CA THR A 139 3.32 -2.30 -19.08
C THR A 139 3.61 -0.81 -18.96
N MET A 140 4.32 -0.45 -17.88
CA MET A 140 5.05 0.81 -17.67
C MET A 140 4.20 2.07 -17.50
N ASN A 141 3.73 2.33 -16.27
CA ASN A 141 4.02 3.61 -15.61
C ASN A 141 3.63 3.59 -14.12
N HIS A 142 4.55 4.02 -13.26
CA HIS A 142 4.41 4.03 -11.80
C HIS A 142 3.93 5.38 -11.25
N SER A 143 3.27 6.21 -12.06
CA SER A 143 2.89 7.60 -11.72
C SER A 143 2.09 7.75 -10.43
N VAL A 144 1.43 6.69 -9.96
CA VAL A 144 0.72 6.67 -8.66
C VAL A 144 1.68 6.85 -7.48
N TYR A 145 2.93 6.37 -7.61
CA TYR A 145 3.98 6.51 -6.59
C TYR A 145 4.71 7.87 -6.65
N GLU A 146 4.42 8.72 -7.64
CA GLU A 146 5.04 10.06 -7.78
C GLU A 146 4.30 11.13 -6.96
N LYS A 147 3.22 10.77 -6.27
CA LYS A 147 2.41 11.69 -5.46
C LYS A 147 3.21 12.22 -4.25
N PRO A 148 2.93 13.47 -3.81
CA PRO A 148 3.79 14.19 -2.89
C PRO A 148 3.78 13.59 -1.48
N VAL A 149 4.95 13.62 -0.85
CA VAL A 149 5.10 13.45 0.60
C VAL A 149 4.53 14.70 1.26
N ILE A 150 3.53 14.53 2.12
CA ILE A 150 2.97 15.63 2.92
C ILE A 150 3.64 15.63 4.28
N ILE A 151 4.17 16.76 4.71
CA ILE A 151 4.75 16.92 6.04
C ILE A 151 3.78 17.75 6.88
N GLU A 152 3.24 17.14 7.93
CA GLU A 152 2.45 17.82 8.96
C GLU A 152 3.33 18.08 10.17
N THR A 153 3.44 19.34 10.57
CA THR A 153 4.10 19.78 11.80
C THR A 153 3.03 20.09 12.85
N ASN A 154 3.21 19.57 14.06
CA ASN A 154 2.47 20.02 15.25
C ASN A 154 2.99 21.36 15.76
#